data_AF-A0A3B4ZJ50-F1
#
_entry.id   AF-A0A3B4ZJ50-F1
#
_cell.length_a   1.000
_cell.length_b   1.000
_cell.length_c   1.000
_cell.angle_alpha   90.00
_cell.angle_beta   90.00
_cell.angle_gamma   90.00
#
_symmetry.space_group_name_H-M   'P 1'
#
loop_
_entity.id
_entity.type
_entity.pdbx_description
1 polymer ?
#
loop_
_entity_poly.entity_id
_entity_poly.type
_entity_poly.pdbx_seq_one_letter_code
_entity_poly.pdbx_strand_id
1 'polypeptide(L)'
;MEEWGIRSKVTCLVTDGAPNMIACGKELQLRHAVCIAHALSLVVKKGLGLTPLMSAIRTKARKLVGHFRSITTAKVINIIFIFVYMFNIKGNFYLFH
;
A
#
# COMPACT_ATOMS: atom_id res chain seq x y z
N MET A 1 -6.44 -17.96 -17.66
CA MET A 1 -7.39 -17.39 -18.65
C MET A 1 -7.86 -18.43 -19.64
N GLU A 2 -6.96 -19.26 -20.19
CA GLU A 2 -7.29 -20.44 -21.02
C GLU A 2 -8.19 -21.42 -20.28
N GLU A 3 -7.76 -21.86 -19.09
CA GLU A 3 -8.46 -22.82 -18.22
C GLU A 3 -9.90 -22.40 -17.86
N TRP A 4 -10.13 -21.10 -17.75
CA TRP A 4 -11.43 -20.53 -17.36
C TRP A 4 -12.24 -20.07 -18.58
N GLY A 5 -11.70 -20.16 -19.81
CA GLY A 5 -12.38 -19.73 -21.04
C GLY A 5 -12.75 -18.24 -21.10
N ILE A 6 -12.15 -17.39 -20.26
CA ILE A 6 -12.56 -15.98 -20.09
C ILE A 6 -11.73 -14.98 -20.90
N ARG A 7 -10.87 -15.43 -21.81
CA ARG A 7 -9.97 -14.55 -22.59
C ARG A 7 -10.70 -13.39 -23.26
N SER A 8 -11.88 -13.62 -23.83
CA SER A 8 -12.69 -12.59 -24.51
C SER A 8 -13.46 -11.65 -23.57
N LYS A 9 -13.56 -11.99 -22.28
CA LYS A 9 -14.29 -11.19 -21.27
C LYS A 9 -13.38 -10.22 -20.51
N VAL A 10 -12.09 -10.51 -20.43
CA VAL A 10 -11.14 -9.67 -19.69
C VAL A 10 -10.84 -8.41 -20.50
N THR A 11 -11.31 -7.28 -19.99
CA THR A 11 -11.25 -6.00 -20.68
C THR A 11 -10.03 -5.17 -20.29
N CYS A 12 -9.57 -5.31 -19.04
CA CYS A 12 -8.46 -4.55 -18.44
C CYS A 12 -7.87 -5.31 -17.24
N LEU A 13 -6.54 -5.23 -17.09
CA LEU A 13 -5.79 -5.69 -15.94
C LEU A 13 -5.45 -4.49 -15.05
N VAL A 14 -5.88 -4.51 -13.79
CA VAL A 14 -5.57 -3.45 -12.82
C VAL A 14 -4.54 -3.98 -11.83
N THR A 15 -3.40 -3.30 -11.69
CA THR A 15 -2.34 -3.72 -10.75
C THR A 15 -1.76 -2.53 -9.99
N ASP A 16 -0.88 -2.76 -9.02
CA ASP A 16 -0.15 -1.72 -8.31
C ASP A 16 0.86 -0.94 -9.19
N GLY A 17 0.99 -1.27 -10.48
CA GLY A 17 1.90 -0.57 -11.39
C GLY A 17 3.37 -0.90 -11.15
N ALA A 18 3.69 -1.98 -10.44
CA ALA A 18 5.07 -2.46 -10.34
C ALA A 18 5.62 -2.82 -11.75
N PRO A 19 6.92 -2.59 -12.04
CA PRO A 19 7.47 -2.77 -13.40
C PRO A 19 7.25 -4.16 -13.99
N ASN A 20 7.34 -5.20 -13.15
CA ASN A 20 7.04 -6.58 -13.50
C ASN A 20 5.56 -6.79 -13.89
N MET A 21 4.64 -6.13 -13.21
CA MET A 21 3.21 -6.22 -13.51
C MET A 21 2.84 -5.46 -14.79
N ILE A 22 3.49 -4.33 -15.05
CA ILE A 22 3.36 -3.60 -16.32
C ILE A 22 3.88 -4.46 -17.48
N ALA A 23 5.05 -5.10 -17.31
CA ALA A 23 5.60 -6.02 -18.30
C ALA A 23 4.65 -7.20 -18.56
N CYS A 24 4.10 -7.79 -17.49
CA CYS A 24 3.10 -8.85 -17.60
C CYS A 24 1.85 -8.41 -18.39
N GLY A 25 1.32 -7.20 -18.14
CA GLY A 25 0.19 -6.67 -18.90
C GLY A 25 0.49 -6.52 -20.40
N LYS A 26 1.72 -6.12 -20.75
CA LYS A 26 2.19 -6.03 -22.15
C LYS A 26 2.30 -7.39 -22.81
N GLU A 27 2.92 -8.37 -22.14
CA GLU A 27 3.05 -9.75 -22.63
C GLU A 27 1.69 -10.40 -22.85
N LEU A 28 0.73 -10.15 -21.96
CA LEU A 28 -0.64 -10.66 -22.08
C LEU A 28 -1.48 -9.89 -23.12
N GLN A 29 -0.95 -8.83 -23.74
CA GLN A 29 -1.66 -7.92 -24.65
C GLN A 29 -2.98 -7.39 -24.07
N LEU A 30 -3.03 -7.20 -22.75
CA LEU A 30 -4.19 -6.64 -22.06
C LEU A 30 -3.98 -5.15 -21.81
N ARG A 31 -5.07 -4.39 -21.86
CA ARG A 31 -5.06 -3.02 -21.35
C ARG A 31 -4.68 -3.05 -19.87
N HIS A 32 -3.63 -2.33 -19.51
CA HIS A 32 -3.16 -2.24 -18.14
C HIS A 32 -3.49 -0.88 -17.56
N ALA A 33 -4.09 -0.87 -16.37
CA ALA A 33 -4.36 0.33 -15.61
C ALA A 33 -3.74 0.21 -14.21
N VAL A 34 -3.22 1.32 -13.69
CA VAL A 34 -2.72 1.36 -12.32
C VAL A 34 -3.90 1.49 -11.37
N CYS A 35 -3.86 0.72 -10.28
CA CYS A 35 -4.84 0.77 -9.22
C CYS A 35 -4.92 2.18 -8.61
N ILE A 36 -6.14 2.71 -8.52
CA ILE A 36 -6.42 4.05 -7.97
C ILE A 36 -5.89 4.18 -6.54
N ALA A 37 -6.06 3.13 -5.71
CA ALA A 37 -5.55 3.13 -4.33
C ALA A 37 -4.02 3.25 -4.30
N HIS A 38 -3.32 2.57 -5.22
CA HIS A 38 -1.87 2.66 -5.31
C HIS A 38 -1.45 4.05 -5.80
N ALA A 39 -2.09 4.56 -6.85
CA ALA A 39 -1.84 5.89 -7.40
C ALA A 39 -2.04 6.98 -6.33
N LEU A 40 -3.13 6.93 -5.56
CA LEU A 40 -3.39 7.85 -4.47
C LEU A 40 -2.30 7.77 -3.39
N SER A 41 -1.90 6.56 -3.01
CA SER A 41 -0.83 6.35 -2.03
C SER A 41 0.50 6.98 -2.49
N LEU A 42 0.81 6.92 -3.78
CA LEU A 42 1.99 7.54 -4.37
C LEU A 42 1.89 9.06 -4.34
N VAL A 43 0.75 9.64 -4.72
CA VAL A 43 0.52 11.09 -4.68
C VAL A 43 0.69 11.63 -3.27
N VAL A 44 0.07 10.98 -2.28
CA VAL A 44 0.20 11.38 -0.86
C VAL A 44 1.66 11.29 -0.40
N LYS A 45 2.35 10.18 -0.69
CA LYS A 45 3.77 10.01 -0.32
C LYS A 45 4.67 11.05 -0.99
N LYS A 46 4.38 11.41 -2.25
CA LYS A 46 5.12 12.42 -3.00
C LYS A 46 4.91 13.81 -2.39
N GLY A 47 3.67 14.18 -2.09
CA GLY A 47 3.35 15.44 -1.40
C GLY A 47 4.07 15.56 -0.05
N LEU A 48 4.04 14.51 0.77
CA LEU A 48 4.76 14.46 2.04
C LEU A 48 6.29 14.51 1.88
N GLY A 49 6.83 14.06 0.75
CA GLY A 49 8.26 14.10 0.45
C GLY A 49 8.76 15.49 0.03
N LEU A 50 7.91 16.30 -0.60
CA LEU A 50 8.22 17.66 -1.03
C LEU A 50 8.26 18.65 0.14
N THR A 51 7.65 18.32 1.28
CA THR A 51 7.65 19.15 2.47
C THR A 51 8.82 18.80 3.40
N PRO A 52 9.89 19.63 3.47
CA PRO A 52 11.10 19.30 4.23
C PRO A 52 10.84 19.10 5.74
N LEU A 53 9.90 19.85 6.32
CA LEU A 53 9.46 19.69 7.71
C LEU A 53 8.89 18.28 7.98
N MET A 54 8.07 17.77 7.07
CA MET A 54 7.47 16.44 7.19
C MET A 54 8.52 15.34 7.05
N SER A 55 9.56 15.55 6.24
CA SER A 55 10.67 14.61 6.11
C SER A 55 11.46 14.44 7.42
N ALA A 56 11.69 15.52 8.16
CA ALA A 56 12.36 15.50 9.45
C ALA A 56 11.55 14.73 10.51
N ILE A 57 10.25 15.02 10.61
CA ILE A 57 9.31 14.33 11.53
C ILE A 57 9.26 12.84 11.19
N ARG A 58 9.09 12.50 9.90
CA ARG A 58 9.05 11.11 9.42
C ARG A 58 10.35 10.35 9.74
N THR A 59 11.49 11.02 9.67
CA THR A 59 12.79 10.41 9.99
C THR A 59 12.92 10.13 11.49
N LYS A 60 12.49 11.05 12.36
CA LYS A 60 12.46 10.82 13.81
C LYS A 60 11.50 9.69 14.17
N ALA A 61 10.30 9.67 13.61
CA ALA A 61 9.32 8.62 13.80
C ALA A 61 9.85 7.24 13.36
N ARG A 62 10.50 7.16 12.19
CA ARG A 62 11.15 5.91 11.72
C ARG A 62 12.27 5.43 12.64
N LYS A 63 13.11 6.35 13.15
CA LYS A 63 14.17 5.98 14.11
C LYS A 63 13.56 5.41 15.39
N LEU A 64 12.49 6.01 15.89
CA LEU A 64 11.77 5.55 17.06
C LEU A 64 11.16 4.16 16.82
N VAL A 65 10.41 3.97 15.73
CA VAL A 65 9.83 2.67 15.37
C VAL A 65 10.93 1.62 15.15
N GLY A 66 12.04 1.99 14.52
CA GLY A 66 13.19 1.11 14.32
C GLY A 66 13.85 0.68 15.62
N HIS A 67 14.04 1.61 16.56
CA HIS A 67 14.55 1.33 17.90
C HIS A 67 13.65 0.34 18.65
N PHE A 68 12.34 0.61 18.67
CA PHE A 68 11.39 -0.32 19.29
C PHE A 68 11.34 -1.68 18.58
N ARG A 69 11.40 -1.73 17.25
CA ARG A 69 11.43 -3.00 16.49
C ARG A 69 12.65 -3.87 16.82
N SER A 70 13.78 -3.26 17.18
CA SER A 70 15.02 -3.95 17.55
C SER A 70 14.99 -4.59 18.93
N ILE A 71 14.08 -4.16 19.82
CA ILE A 71 14.01 -4.68 21.19
C ILE A 71 13.17 -5.96 21.17
N THR A 72 13.72 -7.07 21.68
CA THR A 72 13.11 -8.41 21.67
C THR A 72 11.73 -8.43 22.36
N THR A 73 11.53 -7.60 23.38
CA THR A 73 10.26 -7.42 24.13
C THR A 73 9.16 -6.72 23.32
N ALA A 74 9.52 -5.99 22.27
CA ALA A 74 8.56 -5.23 21.47
C ALA A 74 7.78 -6.09 20.46
N LYS A 75 8.15 -7.34 20.20
CA LYS A 75 7.33 -8.23 19.35
C LYS A 75 5.93 -8.43 19.93
N VAL A 76 5.81 -8.48 21.26
CA VAL A 76 4.55 -8.66 21.98
C VAL A 76 3.73 -7.36 22.03
N ILE A 77 4.39 -6.20 22.18
CA ILE A 77 3.72 -4.89 22.26
C ILE A 77 3.33 -4.36 20.87
N ASN A 78 4.14 -4.63 19.84
CA ASN A 78 3.87 -4.19 18.47
C ASN A 78 2.61 -4.87 17.89
N ILE A 79 2.33 -6.12 18.28
CA ILE A 79 1.08 -6.79 17.92
C ILE A 79 -0.12 -6.07 18.51
N ILE A 80 -0.04 -5.60 19.76
CA ILE A 80 -1.12 -4.88 20.45
C ILE A 80 -1.32 -3.50 19.82
N PHE A 81 -0.24 -2.77 19.56
CA PHE A 81 -0.32 -1.42 18.97
C PHE A 81 -0.82 -1.45 17.52
N ILE A 82 -0.37 -2.41 16.70
CA ILE A 82 -0.91 -2.63 15.35
C ILE A 82 -2.37 -3.04 15.42
N PHE A 83 -2.77 -3.94 16.34
CA PHE A 83 -4.17 -4.34 16.45
C PHE A 83 -5.06 -3.16 16.81
N VAL A 84 -4.67 -2.34 17.80
CA VAL A 84 -5.40 -1.13 18.20
C VAL A 84 -5.45 -0.10 17.08
N TYR A 85 -4.34 0.16 16.39
CA TYR A 85 -4.31 1.14 15.29
C TYR A 85 -5.11 0.65 14.06
N MET A 86 -5.04 -0.64 13.74
CA MET A 86 -5.76 -1.22 12.62
C MET A 86 -7.27 -1.34 12.91
N PHE A 87 -7.68 -1.59 14.16
CA PHE A 87 -9.08 -1.52 14.59
C PHE A 87 -9.61 -0.08 14.60
N ASN A 88 -8.77 0.90 14.99
CA ASN A 88 -9.16 2.31 14.99
C ASN A 88 -9.31 2.87 13.56
N ILE A 89 -8.46 2.46 12.61
CA ILE A 89 -8.59 2.84 11.19
C ILE A 89 -9.76 2.11 10.51
N LYS A 90 -10.01 0.82 10.81
CA LYS A 90 -11.19 0.13 10.26
C LYS A 90 -12.50 0.60 10.88
N GLY A 91 -12.53 0.89 12.18
CA GLY A 91 -13.71 1.39 12.89
C GLY A 91 -14.21 2.74 12.37
N ASN A 92 -13.30 3.60 11.88
CA ASN A 92 -13.67 4.89 11.31
C ASN A 92 -14.16 4.82 9.84
N PHE A 93 -14.05 3.66 9.19
CA PHE A 93 -14.57 3.42 7.84
C PHE A 93 -16.00 2.85 7.85
N TYR A 94 -16.48 2.32 8.98
CA TYR A 94 -17.85 1.82 9.13
C TYR A 94 -18.86 2.87 9.62
N LEU A 95 -18.44 4.13 9.81
CA LEU A 95 -19.32 5.24 10.21
C LEU A 95 -19.63 6.22 9.06
N PHE A 96 -19.28 5.83 7.82
CA PHE A 96 -19.71 6.47 6.57
C PHE A 96 -20.35 5.40 5.67
N HIS A 97 -21.49 4.88 6.12
CA HIS A 97 -22.49 4.26 5.25
C HIS A 97 -23.88 4.40 5.88
#